data_AF-A0A4E0QXV5-F1
#
_entry.id   AF-A0A4E0QXV5-F1
#
_cell.length_a   1.000
_cell.length_b   1.000
_cell.length_c   1.000
_cell.angle_alpha   90.00
_cell.angle_beta   90.00
_cell.angle_gamma   90.00
#
_symmetry.space_group_name_H-M   'P 1'
#
loop_
_entity.id
_entity.type
_entity.pdbx_description
1 polymer ?
#
loop_
_entity_poly.entity_id
_entity_poly.type
_entity_poly.pdbx_seq_one_letter_code
_entity_poly.pdbx_strand_id
1 'polypeptide(L)' 'MCSLADAEMEQYDVYRNPLTTRYASREMIHNFSERRKYIIWRQLWIWLAEAQQELGFDISGKLPIPKHK' A
#
# COMPACT_ATOMS: atom_id res chain seq x y z
N MET A 1 23.57 11.68 -13.77
CA MET A 1 24.31 10.42 -13.93
C MET A 1 23.80 9.46 -12.86
N CYS A 2 22.83 8.62 -13.21
CA CYS A 2 22.39 7.53 -12.34
C CYS A 2 23.48 6.46 -12.43
N SER A 3 24.27 6.33 -11.37
CA SER A 3 25.40 5.42 -11.28
C SER A 3 24.91 3.98 -11.50
N LEU A 4 25.45 3.30 -12.51
CA LEU A 4 25.25 1.88 -12.81
C LEU A 4 25.74 0.94 -11.68
N ALA A 5 26.21 1.46 -10.55
CA ALA A 5 26.77 0.68 -9.46
C ALA A 5 25.75 0.06 -8.49
N ASP A 6 24.48 0.48 -8.52
CA ASP A 6 23.45 -0.05 -7.60
C ASP A 6 22.84 -1.39 -8.08
N ALA A 7 23.31 -1.92 -9.22
CA ALA A 7 22.59 -2.95 -9.96
C ALA A 7 22.75 -4.39 -9.44
N GLU A 8 23.66 -4.70 -8.52
CA GLU A 8 23.85 -6.08 -8.02
C GLU A 8 24.27 -6.12 -6.53
N MET A 9 23.46 -5.55 -5.64
CA MET A 9 23.58 -5.90 -4.21
C MET A 9 23.04 -7.32 -4.02
N GLU A 10 23.90 -8.27 -3.60
CA GLU A 10 23.45 -9.63 -3.37
C GLU A 10 22.33 -9.64 -2.32
N GLN A 11 21.44 -10.61 -2.45
CA GLN A 11 20.27 -10.74 -1.59
C GLN A 11 20.63 -10.83 -0.09
N TYR A 12 21.86 -11.23 0.24
CA TYR A 12 22.41 -11.36 1.58
C TYR A 12 23.14 -10.11 2.09
N ASP A 13 23.47 -9.17 1.22
CA ASP A 13 24.10 -7.89 1.59
C ASP A 13 23.07 -6.86 2.08
N VAL A 14 21.78 -7.12 1.83
CA VAL A 14 20.67 -6.28 2.29
C VAL A 14 20.16 -6.80 3.64
N TYR A 15 20.08 -5.91 4.63
CA TYR A 15 19.51 -6.21 5.95
C TYR A 15 18.10 -6.81 5.82
N ARG A 16 17.90 -7.95 6.48
CA ARG A 16 16.64 -8.67 6.53
C ARG A 16 16.22 -8.88 7.97
N ASN A 17 14.96 -8.60 8.28
CA ASN A 17 14.43 -8.84 9.61
C ASN A 17 14.33 -10.37 9.83
N PRO A 18 14.97 -10.94 10.87
CA PRO A 18 14.90 -12.38 11.15
C PRO A 18 13.47 -12.86 11.44
N LEU A 19 12.59 -11.97 11.94
CA LEU A 19 11.18 -12.29 12.15
C LEU A 19 10.49 -12.62 10.82
N THR A 20 10.78 -11.89 9.74
CA THR A 20 10.14 -12.13 8.45
C THR A 20 10.80 -13.23 7.63
N THR A 21 12.08 -13.55 7.87
CA THR A 21 12.79 -14.56 7.09
C THR A 21 12.86 -15.94 7.73
N ARG A 22 12.91 -16.02 9.06
CA ARG A 22 13.16 -17.29 9.77
C ARG A 22 12.01 -17.75 10.65
N TYR A 23 11.31 -16.84 11.31
CA TYR A 23 10.44 -17.19 12.43
C TYR A 23 8.94 -17.09 12.12
N ALA A 24 8.50 -16.07 11.40
CA ALA A 24 7.07 -15.85 11.15
C ALA A 24 6.51 -16.79 10.07
N SER A 25 5.25 -17.18 10.23
CA SER A 25 4.51 -17.92 9.21
C SER A 25 4.28 -17.05 7.97
N ARG A 26 4.12 -17.69 6.80
CA ARG A 26 3.85 -17.00 5.53
C ARG A 26 2.58 -16.14 5.60
N GLU A 27 1.55 -16.62 6.27
CA GLU A 27 0.29 -15.88 6.46
C GLU A 27 0.48 -14.63 7.32
N MET A 28 1.29 -14.72 8.38
CA MET A 28 1.57 -13.58 9.25
C MET A 28 2.38 -12.50 8.51
N ILE A 29 3.38 -12.90 7.74
CA ILE A 29 4.17 -11.99 6.90
C ILE A 29 3.26 -11.31 5.87
N HIS A 30 2.33 -12.06 5.26
CA HIS A 30 1.38 -11.50 4.32
C HIS A 30 0.41 -10.50 4.98
N ASN A 31 -0.07 -10.78 6.20
CA ASN A 31 -0.94 -9.87 6.96
C ASN A 31 -0.31 -8.49 7.14
N PHE A 32 0.99 -8.43 7.41
CA PHE A 32 1.74 -7.18 7.59
C PHE A 32 2.46 -6.68 6.33
N SER A 33 2.17 -7.28 5.17
CA SER A 33 2.77 -6.83 3.90
C SER A 33 2.22 -5.47 3.47
N GLU A 34 3.06 -4.68 2.79
CA GLU A 34 2.65 -3.38 2.27
C GLU A 34 1.50 -3.49 1.27
N ARG A 35 1.49 -4.54 0.45
CA ARG A 35 0.41 -4.82 -0.49
C ARG A 35 -0.94 -4.92 0.23
N ARG A 36 -0.99 -5.69 1.31
CA ARG A 36 -2.22 -5.87 2.09
C ARG A 36 -2.66 -4.57 2.77
N LYS A 37 -1.72 -3.80 3.33
CA LYS A 37 -1.97 -2.46 3.88
C LYS A 37 -2.67 -1.55 2.87
N TYR A 38 -2.16 -1.44 1.64
CA TYR A 38 -2.74 -0.57 0.62
C TYR A 38 -4.11 -1.04 0.11
N ILE A 39 -4.31 -2.35 -0.01
CA ILE A 39 -5.62 -2.91 -0.37
C ILE A 39 -6.66 -2.56 0.70
N ILE A 40 -6.33 -2.76 1.98
CA ILE A 40 -7.22 -2.45 3.09
C ILE A 40 -7.57 -0.95 3.12
N TRP A 41 -6.59 -0.06 2.91
CA TRP A 41 -6.86 1.38 2.88
C TRP A 41 -7.82 1.79 1.77
N ARG A 42 -7.66 1.26 0.56
CA ARG A 42 -8.59 1.51 -0.54
C ARG A 42 -9.98 0.98 -0.23
N GLN A 43 -10.05 -0.20 0.39
CA GLN A 43 -11.33 -0.77 0.81
C GLN A 43 -12.03 0.11 1.84
N LEU A 44 -11.30 0.65 2.82
CA LEU A 44 -11.83 1.57 3.81
C LEU A 44 -12.35 2.86 3.17
N TRP A 45 -11.66 3.40 2.16
CA TRP A 45 -12.16 4.58 1.44
C TRP A 45 -13.42 4.29 0.64
N ILE A 46 -13.53 3.10 0.04
CA ILE A 46 -14.77 2.69 -0.64
C ILE A 46 -15.91 2.61 0.35
N TRP A 47 -15.73 1.90 1.47
CA TRP A 47 -16.76 1.79 2.51
C TRP A 47 -17.15 3.14 3.12
N LEU A 48 -16.17 4.03 3.29
CA LEU A 48 -16.44 5.38 3.76
C LEU A 48 -17.29 6.17 2.75
N ALA A 49 -16.98 6.07 1.46
CA ALA A 49 -17.75 6.71 0.42
C ALA A 49 -19.18 6.13 0.32
N GLU A 50 -19.33 4.81 0.41
CA GLU A 50 -20.63 4.13 0.44
C GLU A 50 -21.48 4.61 1.63
N ALA A 51 -20.91 4.62 2.84
CA ALA A 51 -21.61 5.09 4.03
C ALA A 51 -22.00 6.58 3.92
N GLN A 52 -21.10 7.44 3.43
CA GLN A 52 -21.43 8.86 3.25
C GLN A 52 -22.53 9.06 2.18
N GLN A 53 -22.56 8.24 1.13
CA GLN A 53 -23.63 8.28 0.13
C GLN A 53 -24.99 7.90 0.74
N GLU A 54 -25.03 6.87 1.60
CA GLU A 54 -26.24 6.47 2.33
C GLU A 54 -26.75 7.58 3.27
N LEU A 55 -25.85 8.36 3.85
CA LEU A 55 -26.21 9.54 4.66
C LEU A 55 -26.73 10.73 3.82
N GLY A 56 -26.76 10.62 2.49
CA GLY A 56 -27.25 11.65 1.59
C GLY A 56 -26.19 12.64 1.11
N PHE A 57 -24.90 12.36 1.31
CA PHE A 57 -23.84 13.13 0.66
C PHE A 57 -23.73 12.73 -0.82
N ASP A 58 -23.76 13.72 -1.72
CA ASP A 58 -23.57 13.46 -3.15
C ASP A 58 -22.09 13.21 -3.46
N ILE A 59 -21.75 11.93 -3.58
CA ILE A 59 -20.41 11.44 -3.94
C ILE A 59 -20.39 11.00 -5.43
N SER A 60 -21.52 11.17 -6.14
CA SER A 60 -21.64 10.81 -7.56
C SER A 60 -20.97 11.81 -8.52
N GLY A 61 -20.56 12.98 -8.02
CA GLY A 61 -20.04 14.06 -8.85
C GLY A 61 -18.52 14.04 -8.99
N LYS A 62 -18.03 13.75 -10.21
CA LYS A 62 -16.77 14.23 -10.81
C LYS A 62 -15.98 15.14 -9.86
N LEU A 63 -15.03 14.62 -9.10
CA LEU A 63 -14.13 15.50 -8.35
C LEU A 63 -13.43 16.40 -9.38
N PRO A 64 -13.60 17.73 -9.37
CA PRO A 64 -12.69 18.60 -10.10
C PRO A 64 -11.39 18.53 -9.30
N ILE A 65 -10.58 17.51 -9.59
CA ILE A 65 -9.20 17.49 -9.13
C ILE A 65 -8.65 18.82 -9.66
N PRO A 66 -8.20 19.77 -8.81
CA PRO A 66 -7.52 20.95 -9.31
C PRO A 66 -6.33 20.41 -10.09
N LYS A 67 -6.41 20.50 -11.42
CA LYS A 67 -5.26 20.25 -12.29
C LYS A 67 -4.29 21.37 -11.95
N HIS A 68 -3.41 21.12 -10.99
CA HIS A 68 -2.28 21.98 -10.77
C HIS A 68 -1.52 22.11 -12.10
N LYS A 69 -1.22 23.35 -12.44
CA LYS A 69 -0.57 23.80 -13.67
C LYS A 69 0.76 23.09 -13.89
#